data_AF-A0ABD7XGC7-F1
#
_entry.id   AF-A0ABD7XGC7-F1
#
_cell.length_a   1.000
_cell.length_b   1.000
_cell.length_c   1.000
_cell.angle_alpha   90.00
_cell.angle_beta   90.00
_cell.angle_gamma   90.00
#
_symmetry.space_group_name_H-M   'P 1'
#
loop_
_entity.id
_entity.type
_entity.pdbx_description
1 polymer ?
#
loop_
_entity_poly.entity_id
_entity_poly.type
_entity_poly.pdbx_seq_one_letter_code
_entity_poly.pdbx_strand_id
1 'polypeptide(L)'
;MSKEQILKGWVTKIGYYDSEIHLLKSMMHRQDYNEFDLENRKLGSLILNALSALGYENISDEEEDFENGINDKRVAENVIMQLYASDKQEKLESIKEKVVMDSMGLLEFQENWYGYSTWTIEGYEIETFTLGGHNLLEILEGLEGKFIYLVIDRFKEEEE
;
A
#
# COMPACT_ATOMS: atom_id res chain seq x y z
N MET A 1 15.95 -11.36 11.06
CA MET A 1 15.99 -10.22 10.12
C MET A 1 14.56 -9.95 9.71
N SER A 2 13.99 -8.80 10.11
CA SER A 2 12.71 -8.34 9.57
C SER A 2 12.88 -8.25 8.05
N LYS A 3 12.07 -9.01 7.32
CA LYS A 3 11.91 -8.77 5.89
C LYS A 3 10.89 -7.65 5.86
N GLU A 4 11.29 -6.41 5.70
CA GLU A 4 10.35 -5.32 5.39
C GLU A 4 10.16 -5.31 3.87
N GLN A 5 8.93 -5.12 3.39
CA GLN A 5 8.65 -4.86 1.97
C GLN A 5 8.22 -3.41 1.79
N ILE A 6 8.83 -2.75 0.80
CA ILE A 6 8.56 -1.34 0.51
C ILE A 6 8.02 -1.19 -0.91
N LEU A 7 6.77 -0.79 -1.01
CA LEU A 7 6.14 -0.36 -2.24
C LEU A 7 6.25 1.15 -2.35
N LYS A 8 6.50 1.66 -3.56
CA LYS A 8 6.60 3.11 -3.80
C LYS A 8 6.18 3.48 -5.21
N GLY A 9 5.60 4.65 -5.36
CA GLY A 9 5.19 5.18 -6.66
C GLY A 9 4.24 6.36 -6.54
N TRP A 10 3.90 6.91 -7.70
CA TRP A 10 2.84 7.90 -7.86
C TRP A 10 1.49 7.19 -7.90
N VAL A 11 0.56 7.68 -7.08
CA VAL A 11 -0.81 7.15 -7.04
C VAL A 11 -1.61 7.70 -8.22
N THR A 12 -2.23 6.81 -8.98
CA THR A 12 -3.07 7.18 -10.12
C THR A 12 -4.21 6.20 -10.34
N LYS A 13 -5.32 6.70 -10.90
CA LYS A 13 -6.39 5.89 -11.50
C LYS A 13 -6.33 5.94 -13.01
N ILE A 14 -6.34 4.78 -13.67
CA ILE A 14 -6.11 4.68 -15.11
C ILE A 14 -7.41 4.52 -15.87
N GLY A 15 -8.21 5.58 -15.89
CA GLY A 15 -9.42 5.67 -16.72
C GLY A 15 -10.68 5.98 -15.92
N TYR A 16 -11.76 6.24 -16.66
CA TYR A 16 -13.05 6.62 -16.09
C TYR A 16 -13.86 5.44 -15.53
N TYR A 17 -13.56 4.22 -16.00
CA TYR A 17 -14.27 2.99 -15.64
C TYR A 17 -13.41 1.99 -14.88
N ASP A 18 -12.11 2.27 -14.73
CA ASP A 18 -11.18 1.42 -14.00
C ASP A 18 -11.05 1.98 -12.58
N SER A 19 -11.59 1.26 -11.60
CA SER A 19 -11.48 1.60 -10.19
C SER A 19 -10.10 1.28 -9.61
N GLU A 20 -9.22 0.63 -10.38
CA GLU A 20 -7.94 0.16 -9.88
C GLU A 20 -6.93 1.28 -9.64
N ILE A 21 -6.31 1.24 -8.47
CA ILE A 21 -5.23 2.14 -8.08
C ILE A 21 -3.89 1.56 -8.53
N HIS A 22 -3.08 2.39 -9.16
CA HIS A 22 -1.77 2.01 -9.64
C HIS A 22 -0.67 2.82 -8.96
N LEU A 23 0.50 2.19 -8.74
CA LEU A 23 1.71 2.85 -8.25
C LEU A 23 2.75 2.98 -9.36
N LEU A 24 2.73 4.10 -10.09
CA LEU A 24 3.62 4.35 -11.21
C LEU A 24 5.02 4.82 -10.77
N LYS A 25 6.03 4.48 -11.55
CA LYS A 25 7.43 4.88 -11.28
C LYS A 25 7.65 6.39 -11.50
N SER A 26 6.83 7.01 -12.33
CA SER A 26 6.91 8.43 -12.69
C SER A 26 5.52 8.98 -13.00
N MET A 27 5.33 10.30 -12.83
CA MET A 27 4.17 11.09 -13.29
C MET A 27 4.07 11.20 -14.83
N MET A 28 4.67 10.26 -15.57
CA MET A 28 4.65 10.28 -17.03
C MET A 28 3.24 10.06 -17.58
N HIS A 29 3.00 10.50 -18.81
CA HIS A 29 1.68 10.42 -19.40
C HIS A 29 1.26 8.95 -19.53
N ARG A 30 -0.03 8.68 -19.39
CA ARG A 30 -0.64 7.33 -19.51
C ARG A 30 -0.15 6.53 -20.74
N GLN A 31 0.24 7.22 -21.81
CA GLN A 31 0.72 6.63 -23.07
C GLN A 31 2.14 6.04 -22.99
N ASP A 32 2.90 6.39 -21.96
CA ASP A 32 4.28 5.94 -21.76
C ASP A 32 4.36 4.55 -21.11
N TYR A 33 3.22 4.03 -20.62
CA TYR A 33 3.11 2.69 -20.03
C TYR A 33 2.30 1.78 -20.95
N ASN A 34 2.83 0.59 -21.26
CA ASN A 34 2.06 -0.44 -21.94
C ASN A 34 1.12 -1.16 -20.94
N GLU A 35 0.14 -1.88 -21.47
CA GLU A 35 -0.86 -2.61 -20.67
C GLU A 35 -0.22 -3.59 -19.67
N PHE A 36 0.86 -4.27 -20.08
CA PHE A 36 1.59 -5.18 -19.20
C PHE A 36 2.25 -4.47 -18.02
N ASP A 37 2.85 -3.30 -18.23
CA ASP A 37 3.42 -2.49 -17.16
C ASP A 37 2.34 -2.03 -16.20
N LEU A 38 1.15 -1.68 -16.69
CA LEU A 38 0.03 -1.24 -15.87
C LEU A 38 -0.52 -2.39 -15.00
N GLU A 39 -0.74 -3.56 -15.58
CA GLU A 39 -1.16 -4.76 -14.84
C GLU A 39 -0.20 -5.07 -13.67
N ASN A 40 1.11 -5.00 -13.90
CA ASN A 40 2.12 -5.24 -12.85
C ASN A 40 2.29 -4.07 -11.87
N ARG A 41 1.56 -2.97 -12.06
CA ARG A 41 1.58 -1.77 -11.22
C ARG A 41 0.30 -1.57 -10.44
N LYS A 42 -0.70 -2.43 -10.64
CA LYS A 42 -1.89 -2.50 -9.80
C LYS A 42 -1.46 -2.68 -8.36
N LEU A 43 -1.93 -1.79 -7.50
CA LEU A 43 -1.59 -1.81 -6.09
C LEU A 43 -1.94 -3.15 -5.46
N GLY A 44 -3.09 -3.72 -5.83
CA GLY A 44 -3.53 -4.99 -5.26
C GLY A 44 -2.52 -6.10 -5.48
N SER A 45 -2.06 -6.27 -6.72
CA SER A 45 -1.01 -7.22 -7.08
C SER A 45 0.32 -6.92 -6.37
N LEU A 46 0.69 -5.64 -6.22
CA LEU A 46 1.91 -5.25 -5.51
C LEU A 46 1.86 -5.62 -4.02
N ILE A 47 0.74 -5.42 -3.35
CA ILE A 47 0.53 -5.79 -1.94
C ILE A 47 0.58 -7.31 -1.77
N LEU A 48 -0.11 -8.06 -2.64
CA LEU A 48 -0.08 -9.51 -2.66
C LEU A 48 1.35 -10.06 -2.78
N ASN A 49 2.12 -9.53 -3.74
CA ASN A 49 3.51 -9.92 -3.95
C ASN A 49 4.38 -9.58 -2.73
N ALA A 50 4.17 -8.42 -2.11
CA ALA A 50 4.86 -8.04 -0.89
C ALA A 50 4.54 -9.01 0.26
N LEU A 51 3.27 -9.32 0.50
CA LEU A 51 2.86 -10.29 1.53
C LEU A 51 3.45 -11.68 1.26
N SER A 52 3.41 -12.16 0.02
CA SER A 52 4.04 -13.43 -0.35
C SER A 52 5.55 -13.44 -0.02
N ALA A 53 6.28 -12.35 -0.30
CA ALA A 53 7.70 -12.22 0.03
C ALA A 53 7.99 -12.22 1.55
N LEU A 54 7.01 -11.85 2.38
CA LEU A 54 7.04 -11.93 3.85
C LEU A 54 6.77 -13.33 4.40
N GLY A 55 6.54 -14.30 3.52
CA GLY A 55 6.26 -15.68 3.90
C GLY A 55 4.80 -15.92 4.26
N TYR A 56 3.88 -15.08 3.79
CA TYR A 56 2.46 -15.46 3.67
C TYR A 56 2.33 -16.33 2.41
N GLU A 57 2.91 -17.55 2.46
CA GLU A 57 3.13 -18.42 1.27
C GLU A 57 1.86 -19.11 0.74
N ASN A 58 0.71 -18.95 1.40
CA ASN A 58 -0.60 -19.43 0.93
C ASN A 58 -1.61 -18.29 0.84
N ILE A 59 -1.37 -17.33 -0.06
CA ILE A 59 -2.47 -16.57 -0.68
C ILE A 59 -2.66 -17.17 -2.07
N SER A 60 -2.77 -18.50 -2.14
CA SER A 60 -3.00 -19.22 -3.40
C SER A 60 -4.49 -19.20 -3.71
N ASP A 61 -4.80 -19.01 -4.99
CA ASP A 61 -6.11 -19.20 -5.59
C ASP A 61 -6.56 -20.67 -5.50
N GLU A 62 -6.84 -21.15 -4.29
CA GLU A 62 -7.70 -22.32 -4.15
C GLU A 62 -9.14 -21.83 -4.34
N GLU A 63 -9.60 -21.85 -5.60
CA GLU A 63 -11.01 -22.01 -5.89
C GLU A 63 -11.46 -23.34 -5.28
N GLU A 64 -11.78 -23.35 -3.98
CA GLU A 64 -12.57 -24.42 -3.41
C GLU A 64 -14.02 -24.21 -3.86
N ASP A 65 -14.42 -24.99 -4.87
CA ASP A 65 -15.82 -25.19 -5.26
C ASP A 65 -16.62 -25.71 -4.05
N PHE A 66 -17.14 -24.81 -3.22
CA PHE A 66 -18.18 -25.10 -2.25
C PHE A 66 -19.54 -24.64 -2.80
N GLU A 67 -20.43 -25.61 -3.00
CA GLU A 67 -21.86 -25.39 -3.11
C GLU A 67 -22.35 -24.64 -1.86
N ASN A 68 -22.47 -23.31 -1.98
CA ASN A 68 -23.08 -22.31 -1.09
C ASN A 68 -22.12 -21.21 -0.63
N GLY A 69 -21.90 -20.23 -1.52
CA GLY A 69 -21.48 -18.87 -1.14
C GLY A 69 -20.02 -18.75 -0.70
N ILE A 70 -19.17 -18.40 -1.67
CA ILE A 70 -17.77 -18.05 -1.47
C ILE A 70 -17.68 -16.93 -0.42
N ASN A 71 -17.00 -17.20 0.68
CA ASN A 71 -16.51 -16.18 1.60
C ASN A 71 -15.07 -16.54 1.94
N ASP A 72 -14.20 -16.39 0.94
CA ASP A 72 -12.79 -16.75 0.98
C ASP A 72 -12.00 -15.62 1.67
N LYS A 73 -12.33 -15.36 2.94
CA LYS A 73 -11.73 -14.27 3.70
C LYS A 73 -10.27 -14.59 4.01
N ARG A 74 -9.37 -14.28 3.07
CA ARG A 74 -7.92 -14.43 3.23
C ARG A 74 -7.39 -13.32 4.15
N VAL A 75 -6.90 -13.70 5.32
CA VAL A 75 -6.38 -12.80 6.34
C VAL A 75 -4.88 -13.02 6.54
N ALA A 76 -4.08 -11.98 6.34
CA ALA A 76 -2.67 -11.99 6.73
C ALA A 76 -2.52 -11.42 8.16
N GLU A 77 -2.16 -12.26 9.12
CA GLU A 77 -2.04 -11.88 10.53
C GLU A 77 -0.70 -11.22 10.87
N ASN A 78 -0.65 -10.38 11.91
CA ASN A 78 0.56 -9.71 12.39
C ASN A 78 1.26 -8.84 11.34
N VAL A 79 0.48 -8.12 10.53
CA VAL A 79 0.97 -7.18 9.52
C VAL A 79 0.93 -5.76 10.07
N ILE A 80 2.04 -5.03 9.90
CA ILE A 80 2.08 -3.59 10.08
C ILE A 80 2.19 -2.94 8.71
N MET A 81 1.30 -1.98 8.44
CA MET A 81 1.38 -1.14 7.26
C MET A 81 1.60 0.32 7.66
N GLN A 82 2.54 0.98 7.00
CA GLN A 82 2.78 2.42 7.16
C GLN A 82 2.74 3.09 5.79
N LEU A 83 1.99 4.17 5.69
CA LEU A 83 1.86 4.98 4.49
C LEU A 83 2.53 6.34 4.73
N TYR A 84 3.45 6.70 3.84
CA TYR A 84 4.06 8.02 3.78
C TYR A 84 3.76 8.63 2.44
N ALA A 85 3.32 9.89 2.40
CA ALA A 85 2.92 10.58 1.17
C ALA A 85 3.56 11.96 1.06
N SER A 86 3.79 12.40 -0.18
CA SER A 86 4.41 13.68 -0.52
C SER A 86 3.94 14.19 -1.88
N ASP A 87 3.86 15.51 -2.04
CA ASP A 87 3.59 16.16 -3.34
C ASP A 87 4.71 15.99 -4.37
N LYS A 88 5.90 15.63 -3.89
CA LYS A 88 7.10 15.47 -4.70
C LYS A 88 7.76 14.13 -4.42
N GLN A 89 8.40 13.57 -5.44
CA GLN A 89 9.25 12.40 -5.26
C GLN A 89 10.44 12.76 -4.38
N GLU A 90 10.49 12.17 -3.19
CA GLU A 90 11.56 12.35 -2.21
C GLU A 90 11.96 11.00 -1.61
N LYS A 91 13.08 10.95 -0.88
CA LYS A 91 13.50 9.72 -0.18
C LYS A 91 12.58 9.47 1.03
N LEU A 92 12.28 8.20 1.32
CA LEU A 92 11.47 7.79 2.47
C LEU A 92 11.91 8.45 3.79
N GLU A 93 13.21 8.40 4.10
CA GLU A 93 13.75 8.98 5.33
C GLU A 93 13.55 10.51 5.42
N SER A 94 13.60 11.22 4.29
CA SER A 94 13.30 12.66 4.23
C SER A 94 11.82 12.92 4.57
N ILE A 95 10.90 12.09 4.04
CA ILE A 95 9.47 12.21 4.33
C ILE A 95 9.21 11.89 5.81
N LYS A 96 9.81 10.82 6.35
CA LYS A 96 9.72 10.47 7.78
C LYS A 96 10.17 11.62 8.67
N GLU A 97 11.34 12.21 8.40
CA GLU A 97 11.87 13.33 9.17
C GLU A 97 10.92 14.53 9.12
N LYS A 98 10.38 14.88 7.94
CA LYS A 98 9.44 15.99 7.78
C LYS A 98 8.12 15.75 8.49
N VAL A 99 7.57 14.54 8.43
CA VAL A 99 6.37 14.17 9.20
C VAL A 99 6.61 14.35 10.70
N VAL A 100 7.77 13.93 11.22
CA VAL A 100 8.13 14.13 12.63
C VAL A 100 8.25 15.62 12.94
N MET A 101 8.98 16.40 12.13
CA MET A 101 9.13 17.84 12.34
C MET A 101 7.79 18.58 12.28
N ASP A 102 6.89 18.19 11.38
CA ASP A 102 5.53 18.74 11.28
C ASP A 102 4.71 18.46 12.54
N SER A 103 4.75 17.21 13.03
CA SER A 103 4.06 16.81 14.27
C SER A 103 4.58 17.56 15.51
N MET A 104 5.83 18.02 15.48
CA MET A 104 6.44 18.85 16.53
C MET A 104 6.14 20.35 16.36
N GLY A 105 5.43 20.75 15.29
CA GLY A 105 5.13 22.13 14.97
C GLY A 105 6.34 22.94 14.49
N LEU A 106 7.41 22.27 14.03
CA LEU A 106 8.67 22.91 13.65
C LEU A 106 8.74 23.32 12.17
N LEU A 107 7.70 23.02 11.37
CA LEU A 107 7.60 23.41 9.97
C LEU A 107 6.63 24.59 9.82
N GLU A 108 7.13 25.82 10.05
CA GLU A 108 6.30 27.04 10.03
C GLU A 108 5.87 27.50 8.62
N PHE A 109 6.46 26.96 7.55
CA PHE A 109 6.13 27.32 6.16
C PHE A 109 6.29 26.12 5.22
N GLN A 110 5.18 25.48 4.82
CA GLN A 110 5.22 24.42 3.82
C GLN A 110 4.60 24.88 2.50
N GLU A 111 5.39 24.86 1.43
CA GLU A 111 4.89 24.88 0.04
C GLU A 111 4.42 23.49 -0.43
N ASN A 112 4.80 22.41 0.26
CA ASN A 112 4.49 21.02 -0.13
C ASN A 112 3.81 20.28 1.01
N TRP A 113 2.81 19.45 0.70
CA TRP A 113 2.09 18.62 1.65
C TRP A 113 2.79 17.28 1.90
N TYR A 114 2.78 16.84 3.17
CA TYR A 114 3.29 15.55 3.64
C TYR A 114 2.24 14.85 4.49
N GLY A 115 2.13 13.51 4.36
CA GLY A 115 1.15 12.71 5.09
C GLY A 115 1.74 11.44 5.68
N TYR A 116 1.19 11.01 6.81
CA TYR A 116 1.54 9.76 7.47
C TYR A 116 0.31 9.06 8.02
N SER A 117 0.26 7.74 7.84
CA SER A 117 -0.66 6.86 8.54
C SER A 117 0.04 5.56 8.88
N THR A 118 -0.28 5.01 10.05
CA THR A 118 0.20 3.70 10.48
C THR A 118 -0.96 2.87 10.95
N TRP A 119 -0.89 1.59 10.67
CA TRP A 119 -1.89 0.65 11.10
C TRP A 119 -1.24 -0.66 11.54
N THR A 120 -1.57 -1.07 12.76
CA THR A 120 -1.02 -2.24 13.45
C THR A 120 -2.18 -3.15 13.81
N ILE A 121 -2.46 -4.18 13.02
CA ILE A 121 -3.71 -4.94 13.16
C ILE A 121 -3.43 -6.43 13.09
N GLU A 122 -4.19 -7.17 13.90
CA GLU A 122 -4.15 -8.63 14.03
C GLU A 122 -4.39 -9.35 12.69
N GLY A 123 -4.96 -8.66 11.68
CA GLY A 123 -5.21 -9.21 10.35
C GLY A 123 -5.45 -8.17 9.25
N TYR A 124 -4.97 -8.46 8.04
CA TYR A 124 -5.26 -7.73 6.79
C TYR A 124 -6.16 -8.56 5.87
N GLU A 125 -7.34 -8.04 5.50
CA GLU A 125 -8.26 -8.70 4.57
C GLU A 125 -7.84 -8.40 3.13
N ILE A 126 -7.35 -9.43 2.46
CA ILE A 126 -6.68 -9.30 1.16
C ILE A 126 -7.65 -8.99 0.03
N GLU A 127 -8.86 -9.58 0.04
CA GLU A 127 -9.85 -9.40 -1.02
C GLU A 127 -10.39 -7.96 -1.07
N THR A 128 -10.65 -7.39 0.10
CA THR A 128 -11.25 -6.07 0.24
C THR A 128 -10.21 -4.98 0.47
N PHE A 129 -8.92 -5.34 0.51
CA PHE A 129 -7.80 -4.48 0.91
C PHE A 129 -8.09 -3.72 2.22
N THR A 130 -8.85 -4.34 3.12
CA THR A 130 -9.33 -3.71 4.35
C THR A 130 -8.43 -4.07 5.52
N LEU A 131 -8.08 -3.05 6.30
CA LEU A 131 -7.27 -3.18 7.49
C LEU A 131 -7.99 -2.53 8.67
N GLY A 132 -8.49 -3.36 9.59
CA GLY A 132 -9.22 -2.88 10.79
C GLY A 132 -10.48 -2.07 10.48
N GLY A 133 -11.18 -2.39 9.40
CA GLY A 133 -12.35 -1.65 8.95
C GLY A 133 -12.05 -0.40 8.12
N HIS A 134 -10.78 -0.09 7.86
CA HIS A 134 -10.38 0.94 6.90
C HIS A 134 -10.05 0.33 5.55
N ASN A 135 -10.67 0.83 4.48
CA ASN A 135 -10.38 0.42 3.11
C ASN A 135 -9.12 1.16 2.60
N LEU A 136 -8.02 0.43 2.41
CA LEU A 136 -6.76 1.01 1.95
C LEU A 136 -6.89 1.63 0.55
N LEU A 137 -7.74 1.06 -0.31
CA LEU A 137 -7.99 1.62 -1.63
C LEU A 137 -8.59 3.03 -1.48
N GLU A 138 -9.68 3.19 -0.74
CA GLU A 138 -10.32 4.50 -0.50
C GLU A 138 -9.36 5.55 0.05
N ILE A 139 -8.50 5.17 1.00
CA ILE A 139 -7.47 6.07 1.55
C ILE A 139 -6.52 6.54 0.44
N LEU A 140 -6.09 5.62 -0.42
CA LEU A 140 -5.17 5.92 -1.52
C LEU A 140 -5.84 6.65 -2.67
N GLU A 141 -7.14 6.48 -2.90
CA GLU A 141 -7.88 7.31 -3.86
C GLU A 141 -7.79 8.80 -3.51
N GLY A 142 -7.88 9.12 -2.20
CA GLY A 142 -7.71 10.48 -1.70
C GLY A 142 -6.29 11.05 -1.90
N LEU A 143 -5.32 10.21 -2.30
CA LEU A 143 -3.93 10.57 -2.51
C LEU A 143 -3.54 10.54 -4.00
N GLU A 144 -4.50 10.56 -4.92
CA GLU A 144 -4.22 10.67 -6.35
C GLU A 144 -3.27 11.85 -6.66
N GLY A 145 -2.25 11.58 -7.47
CA GLY A 145 -1.21 12.56 -7.82
C GLY A 145 -0.14 12.76 -6.73
N LYS A 146 -0.22 12.06 -5.59
CA LYS A 146 0.86 12.06 -4.58
C LYS A 146 1.85 10.94 -4.84
N PHE A 147 3.10 11.18 -4.46
CA PHE A 147 4.12 10.13 -4.39
C PHE A 147 4.07 9.49 -3.00
N ILE A 148 3.98 8.15 -2.95
CA ILE A 148 3.85 7.42 -1.70
C ILE A 148 4.96 6.39 -1.50
N TYR A 149 5.16 6.06 -0.23
CA TYR A 149 5.75 4.81 0.23
C TYR A 149 4.71 4.06 1.06
N LEU A 150 4.42 2.82 0.69
CA LEU A 150 3.68 1.87 1.51
C LEU A 150 4.67 0.82 2.02
N VAL A 151 4.93 0.88 3.32
CA VAL A 151 5.84 -0.03 4.02
C VAL A 151 5.00 -1.12 4.66
N ILE A 152 5.36 -2.37 4.41
CA ILE A 152 4.66 -3.56 4.91
C ILE A 152 5.68 -4.40 5.66
N ASP A 153 5.42 -4.63 6.95
CA ASP A 153 6.27 -5.43 7.82
C ASP A 153 5.45 -6.53 8.49
N ARG A 154 6.13 -7.61 8.88
CA ARG A 154 5.56 -8.73 9.63
C ARG A 154 6.11 -8.70 11.04
N PHE A 155 5.22 -8.56 12.02
CA PHE A 155 5.56 -8.85 13.41
C PHE A 155 5.69 -10.36 13.57
N LYS A 156 6.86 -10.83 14.01
CA LYS A 156 6.96 -12.16 14.63
C LYS A 156 6.80 -11.94 16.11
N GLU A 157 5.85 -12.64 16.73
CA GLU A 157 5.96 -12.89 18.17
C GLU A 157 7.29 -13.65 18.37
N GLU A 158 8.18 -13.10 19.20
CA GLU A 158 9.32 -13.89 19.67
C GLU A 158 8.71 -15.02 20.53
N GLU A 159 8.80 -16.26 20.05
CA GLU A 159 8.52 -17.43 20.88
C GLU A 159 9.54 -17.40 22.05
N GLU A 160 9.06 -17.10 23.26
CA GLU A 160 9.83 -17.21 24.52
C GLU A 160 10.21 -18.65 24.85
#